data_AF-A0AA43HVJ5-F1
#
_entry.id   AF-A0AA43HVJ5-F1
#
_cell.length_a   1.000
_cell.length_b   1.000
_cell.length_c   1.000
_cell.angle_alpha   90.00
_cell.angle_beta   90.00
_cell.angle_gamma   90.00
#
_symmetry.space_group_name_H-M   'P 1'
#
loop_
_entity.id
_entity.type
_entity.pdbx_description
1 polymer ?
#
loop_
_entity_poly.entity_id
_entity_poly.type
_entity_poly.pdbx_seq_one_letter_code
_entity_poly.pdbx_strand_id
1 'polypeptide(L)'
;MQKCDSLIRLDRRVTGEEPWRIDQVNLDVSNKEFDVTVIVENSICVVYVNYQIAFTNPIYMMNQNPWGIFADNGEVEFQNLKVYK
;
A
#
# COMPACT_ATOMS: atom_id res chain seq x y z
N MET A 1 -6.09 -26.96 -2.37
CA MET A 1 -5.94 -25.69 -3.09
C MET A 1 -5.04 -24.82 -2.22
N GLN A 2 -3.79 -24.59 -2.63
CA GLN A 2 -2.79 -23.88 -1.82
C GLN A 2 -3.16 -22.40 -1.76
N LYS A 3 -3.46 -21.90 -0.56
CA LYS A 3 -3.72 -20.47 -0.34
C LYS A 3 -2.38 -19.77 -0.54
N CYS A 4 -2.19 -19.09 -1.66
CA CYS A 4 -1.08 -18.15 -1.80
C CYS A 4 -1.38 -17.02 -0.83
N ASP A 5 -0.62 -16.91 0.26
CA ASP A 5 -0.77 -15.84 1.25
C ASP A 5 -0.49 -14.50 0.55
N SER A 6 -1.58 -13.87 0.12
CA SER A 6 -1.55 -12.56 -0.50
C SER A 6 -1.62 -11.53 0.60
N LEU A 7 -0.68 -10.58 0.58
CA LEU A 7 -0.42 -9.69 1.71
C LEU A 7 -0.35 -8.24 1.22
N ILE A 8 -0.85 -7.31 2.03
CA ILE A 8 -0.41 -5.91 2.00
C ILE A 8 0.84 -5.82 2.88
N ARG A 9 1.83 -5.05 2.43
CA ARG A 9 3.18 -5.04 3.01
C ARG A 9 3.69 -3.61 3.12
N LEU A 10 4.31 -3.28 4.25
CA LEU A 10 5.16 -2.10 4.37
C LEU A 10 6.62 -2.53 4.20
N ASP A 11 7.26 -2.05 3.13
CA ASP A 11 8.67 -2.29 2.83
C ASP A 11 9.46 -0.98 2.92
N ARG A 12 10.61 -0.98 3.59
CA ARG A 12 11.65 0.05 3.39
C ARG A 12 12.48 -0.35 2.18
N ARG A 13 12.57 0.55 1.20
CA ARG A 13 13.36 0.39 -0.02
C ARG A 13 14.45 1.47 -0.03
N VAL A 14 15.70 1.04 -0.16
CA VAL A 14 16.86 1.92 -0.34
C VAL A 14 17.66 1.40 -1.52
N THR A 15 18.06 2.29 -2.43
CA THR A 15 18.80 1.91 -3.63
C THR A 15 20.09 1.21 -3.26
N GLY A 16 20.30 0.00 -3.78
CA GLY A 16 21.49 -0.81 -3.51
C GLY A 16 21.43 -1.62 -2.21
N GLU A 17 20.34 -1.55 -1.45
CA GLU A 17 20.08 -2.39 -0.28
C GLU A 17 18.94 -3.38 -0.57
N GLU A 18 19.00 -4.54 0.08
CA GLU A 18 17.87 -5.46 0.10
C GLU A 18 16.70 -4.82 0.86
N PRO A 19 15.46 -4.96 0.36
CA PRO A 19 14.29 -4.43 1.02
C PRO A 19 14.05 -5.03 2.40
N TRP A 20 13.71 -4.18 3.36
CA TRP A 20 13.33 -4.60 4.71
C TRP A 20 11.81 -4.58 4.89
N ARG A 21 11.23 -5.74 5.22
CA ARG A 21 9.82 -5.89 5.59
C ARG A 21 9.60 -5.35 7.01
N ILE A 22 8.77 -4.32 7.11
CA ILE A 22 8.42 -3.69 8.39
C ILE A 22 7.21 -4.38 9.01
N ASP A 23 6.14 -4.48 8.22
CA ASP A 23 4.84 -4.97 8.66
C ASP A 23 4.04 -5.55 7.49
N GLN A 24 3.03 -6.36 7.78
CA GLN A 24 2.16 -6.97 6.79
C GLN A 24 0.80 -7.39 7.36
N VAL A 25 -0.21 -7.42 6.49
CA VAL A 25 -1.55 -7.93 6.79
C VAL A 25 -2.05 -8.78 5.64
N ASN A 26 -2.87 -9.80 5.95
CA ASN A 26 -3.50 -10.66 4.96
C ASN A 26 -4.50 -9.87 4.10
N LEU A 27 -4.49 -10.14 2.80
CA LEU A 27 -5.40 -9.58 1.81
C LEU A 27 -6.11 -10.68 1.05
N ASP A 28 -7.43 -10.58 0.94
CA ASP A 28 -8.17 -11.38 -0.02
C ASP A 28 -8.02 -10.79 -1.43
N VAL A 29 -7.51 -11.60 -2.35
CA VAL A 29 -7.24 -11.22 -3.75
C VAL A 29 -8.15 -11.93 -4.74
N SER A 30 -9.21 -12.59 -4.27
CA SER A 30 -10.15 -13.33 -5.09
C SER A 30 -10.76 -12.47 -6.21
N ASN A 31 -11.06 -11.20 -5.94
CA ASN A 31 -11.70 -10.28 -6.88
C ASN A 31 -10.72 -9.50 -7.78
N LYS A 32 -9.40 -9.52 -7.53
CA LYS A 32 -8.34 -8.76 -8.25
C LYS A 32 -8.55 -7.25 -8.44
N GLU A 33 -9.68 -6.71 -8.00
CA GLU A 33 -10.03 -5.30 -7.95
C GLU A 33 -9.96 -4.84 -6.49
N PHE A 34 -9.35 -3.67 -6.27
CA PHE A 34 -9.10 -3.14 -4.94
C PHE A 34 -9.54 -1.69 -4.86
N ASP A 35 -10.53 -1.41 -4.00
CA ASP A 35 -10.87 -0.05 -3.60
C ASP A 35 -9.88 0.37 -2.50
N VAL A 36 -9.03 1.35 -2.81
CA VAL A 36 -7.93 1.78 -1.95
C VAL A 36 -8.12 3.25 -1.58
N THR A 37 -8.20 3.52 -0.28
CA THR A 37 -8.16 4.88 0.27
C THR A 37 -6.93 5.04 1.16
N VAL A 38 -6.12 6.05 0.88
CA VAL A 38 -4.92 6.37 1.67
C VAL A 38 -5.16 7.69 2.40
N ILE A 39 -5.09 7.66 3.73
CA ILE A 39 -5.17 8.86 4.57
C ILE A 39 -3.79 9.10 5.18
N VAL A 40 -3.25 10.30 4.97
CA VAL A 40 -1.98 10.73 5.54
C VAL A 40 -2.22 11.92 6.47
N GLU A 41 -1.87 11.75 7.74
CA GLU A 41 -1.89 12.81 8.74
C GLU A 41 -0.52 12.90 9.41
N ASN A 42 0.24 13.94 9.05
CA ASN A 42 1.62 14.18 9.49
C ASN A 42 2.55 12.98 9.25
N SER A 43 2.70 12.11 10.26
CA SER A 43 3.59 10.93 10.24
C SER A 43 2.84 9.60 10.26
N ILE A 44 1.51 9.63 10.24
CA ILE A 44 0.68 8.43 10.22
C ILE A 44 0.02 8.30 8.85
N CYS A 45 0.21 7.16 8.20
CA CYS A 45 -0.51 6.76 7.00
C CYS A 45 -1.44 5.60 7.34
N VAL A 46 -2.70 5.69 6.97
CA VAL A 46 -3.64 4.56 7.03
C VAL A 46 -4.07 4.21 5.62
N VAL A 47 -3.81 2.97 5.22
CA VAL A 47 -4.26 2.41 3.95
C VAL A 47 -5.49 1.55 4.21
N TYR A 48 -6.63 1.98 3.69
CA TYR A 48 -7.85 1.21 3.67
C TYR A 48 -7.97 0.43 2.37
N VAL A 49 -8.33 -0.86 2.45
CA VAL A 49 -8.55 -1.71 1.28
C VAL A 49 -9.88 -2.43 1.40
N ASN A 50 -10.71 -2.34 0.34
CA ASN A 50 -12.00 -3.03 0.20
C ASN A 50 -12.96 -2.83 1.39
N TYR A 51 -12.86 -1.71 2.11
CA TYR A 51 -13.61 -1.43 3.35
C TYR A 51 -13.45 -2.49 4.46
N GLN A 52 -12.43 -3.35 4.37
CA GLN A 52 -12.21 -4.48 5.28
C GLN A 52 -10.91 -4.35 6.08
N ILE A 53 -9.89 -3.77 5.46
CA ILE A 53 -8.57 -3.62 6.05
C ILE A 53 -8.35 -2.14 6.37
N ALA A 54 -7.80 -1.87 7.55
CA ALA A 54 -7.22 -0.59 7.94
C ALA A 54 -5.76 -0.83 8.35
N PHE A 55 -4.82 -0.54 7.43
CA PHE A 55 -3.41 -0.82 7.64
C PHE A 55 -2.67 0.47 8.04
N THR A 56 -2.39 0.61 9.34
CA THR A 56 -1.81 1.81 9.94
C THR A 56 -0.29 1.74 9.97
N ASN A 57 0.37 2.73 9.38
CA ASN A 57 1.80 2.78 9.15
C ASN A 57 2.38 4.13 9.61
N PRO A 58 3.20 4.15 10.67
CA PRO A 58 3.97 5.34 11.01
C PRO A 58 5.13 5.51 10.02
N ILE A 59 5.04 6.53 9.16
CA ILE A 59 6.07 6.87 8.18
C ILE A 59 6.38 8.35 8.34
N TYR A 60 7.54 8.63 8.91
CA TYR A 60 8.00 10.00 9.16
C TYR A 60 8.35 10.71 7.85
N MET A 61 8.14 12.02 7.82
CA MET A 61 8.45 12.89 6.67
C MET A 61 7.71 12.51 5.38
N MET A 62 6.51 11.92 5.46
CA MET A 62 5.66 11.77 4.25
C MET A 62 5.07 13.11 3.81
N ASN A 63 4.74 13.97 4.77
CA ASN A 63 4.17 15.27 4.48
C ASN A 63 5.13 16.11 3.63
N GLN A 64 4.60 16.76 2.61
CA GLN A 64 5.36 17.62 1.67
C GLN A 64 6.42 16.89 0.82
N ASN A 65 6.44 15.55 0.82
CA ASN A 65 7.28 14.77 -0.09
C ASN A 65 6.45 14.14 -1.22
N PRO A 66 7.03 13.98 -2.43
CA PRO A 66 6.35 13.30 -3.53
C PRO A 66 6.01 11.85 -3.19
N TRP A 67 4.87 11.38 -3.70
CA TRP A 67 4.46 9.98 -3.66
C TRP A 67 4.03 9.55 -5.06
N GLY A 68 3.99 8.23 -5.28
CA GLY A 68 3.59 7.65 -6.55
C GLY A 68 2.98 6.27 -6.39
N ILE A 69 2.26 5.84 -7.42
CA ILE A 69 1.63 4.53 -7.56
C ILE A 69 2.18 3.89 -8.82
N PHE A 70 2.59 2.63 -8.72
CA PHE A 70 3.25 1.92 -9.80
C PHE A 70 3.02 0.41 -9.67
N ALA A 71 3.16 -0.31 -10.78
CA ALA A 71 3.33 -1.75 -10.77
C ALA A 71 4.82 -2.08 -10.89
N ASP A 72 5.28 -3.03 -10.08
CA ASP A 72 6.65 -3.56 -10.15
C ASP A 72 6.73 -4.68 -11.19
N ASN A 73 5.89 -5.71 -11.04
CA ASN A 73 5.80 -6.83 -11.97
C ASN A 73 4.37 -7.02 -12.47
N GLY A 74 4.18 -6.91 -13.79
CA GLY A 74 2.90 -7.12 -14.46
C GLY A 74 2.22 -5.84 -14.90
N GLU A 75 0.97 -5.98 -15.34
CA GLU A 75 0.13 -4.90 -15.84
C GLU A 75 -1.01 -4.65 -14.86
N VAL A 76 -1.27 -3.37 -14.56
CA VAL A 76 -2.35 -2.93 -13.68
C VAL A 76 -3.01 -1.70 -14.28
N GLU A 77 -4.31 -1.58 -14.08
CA GLU A 77 -5.06 -0.39 -14.44
C GLU A 77 -5.41 0.41 -13.18
N PHE A 78 -5.06 1.70 -13.15
CA PHE A 78 -5.44 2.61 -12.07
C PHE A 78 -6.62 3.46 -12.52
N GLN A 79 -7.78 3.29 -11.88
CA GLN A 79 -9.01 4.02 -12.21
C GLN A 79 -9.44 4.92 -11.06
N ASN A 80 -10.23 5.96 -11.36
CA ASN A 80 -10.87 6.85 -10.37
C ASN A 80 -9.90 7.52 -9.38
N LEU A 81 -8.67 7.82 -9.81
CA LEU A 81 -7.66 8.45 -8.97
C LEU A 81 -8.08 9.88 -8.59
N LYS A 82 -8.18 10.14 -7.28
CA LYS A 82 -8.50 11.46 -6.71
C LYS A 82 -7.55 11.76 -5.56
N VAL A 83 -7.09 13.00 -5.48
CA VAL A 83 -6.20 13.48 -4.43
C VAL A 83 -6.84 14.71 -3.79
N TYR A 84 -6.88 14.72 -2.47
CA TYR A 84 -7.48 15.78 -1.67
C TYR A 84 -6.41 16.35 -0.73
N LYS A 85 -6.61 17.61 -0.31
CA LYS A 85 -5.77 18.31 0.65
C LYS A 85 -6.55 18.56 1.94
#